data_AF-A0A1Y6KCF5-F1
#
_entry.id   AF-A0A1Y6KCF5-F1
#
_cell.length_a   1.000
_cell.length_b   1.000
_cell.length_c   1.000
_cell.angle_alpha   90.00
_cell.angle_beta   90.00
_cell.angle_gamma   90.00
#
_symmetry.space_group_name_H-M   'P 1'
#
loop_
_entity.id
_entity.type
_entity.pdbx_description
1 polymer ?
#
loop_
_entity_poly.entity_id
_entity_poly.type
_entity_poly.pdbx_seq_one_letter_code
_entity_poly.pdbx_strand_id
1 'polypeptide(L)'
;MQAKRFRADIIHRDGRRLCVISTSWQTAALMAPQSEAYRAFILALHARLAASGSAAHLSAGLGRITYGAALGAIALFAVAMAGLLVRALIIAEWTGALFLIGFAAMFAWYVGGFITRNQPRSYTFTDIPAALLP
;
A
#
# COMPACT_ATOMS: atom_id res chain seq x y z
N MET A 1 -8.20 14.65 -4.62
CA MET A 1 -7.55 13.52 -3.90
C MET A 1 -6.04 13.73 -3.95
N GLN A 2 -5.35 13.84 -2.81
CA GLN A 2 -3.88 13.97 -2.82
C GLN A 2 -3.21 12.67 -3.28
N ALA A 3 -2.24 12.80 -4.19
CA ALA A 3 -1.60 11.67 -4.87
C ALA A 3 -0.69 10.82 -3.96
N LYS A 4 -0.24 11.33 -2.82
CA LYS A 4 0.59 10.61 -1.84
C LYS A 4 0.19 11.03 -0.42
N ARG A 5 -0.18 10.05 0.40
CA ARG A 5 -0.50 10.21 1.83
C ARG A 5 0.26 9.14 2.59
N PHE A 6 1.06 9.56 3.55
CA PHE A 6 1.80 8.67 4.44
C PHE A 6 1.06 8.56 5.78
N ARG A 7 1.12 7.38 6.36
CA ARG A 7 0.46 7.05 7.63
C ARG A 7 1.40 6.18 8.44
N ALA A 8 1.54 6.51 9.72
CA ALA A 8 2.19 5.69 10.72
C ALA A 8 1.17 5.35 11.80
N ASP A 9 0.99 4.06 12.09
CA ASP A 9 0.18 3.59 13.19
C ASP A 9 1.09 3.07 14.30
N ILE A 10 0.92 3.62 15.50
CA ILE A 10 1.63 3.20 16.70
C ILE A 10 0.63 2.43 17.55
N ILE A 11 0.90 1.16 17.80
CA ILE A 11 0.00 0.26 18.52
C ILE A 11 0.69 -0.14 19.83
N HIS A 12 0.02 0.11 20.95
CA HIS A 12 0.43 -0.36 22.26
C HIS A 12 0.00 -1.83 22.46
N ARG A 13 0.70 -2.55 23.35
CA ARG A 13 0.36 -3.96 23.67
C ARG A 13 -1.07 -4.13 24.18
N ASP A 14 -1.59 -3.14 24.91
CA ASP A 14 -2.98 -3.10 25.39
C ASP A 14 -4.01 -2.82 24.28
N GLY A 15 -3.60 -2.72 23.01
CA GLY A 15 -4.49 -2.47 21.87
C GLY A 15 -4.78 -0.99 21.58
N ARG A 16 -4.29 -0.05 22.40
CA ARG A 16 -4.39 1.40 22.13
C ARG A 16 -3.63 1.74 20.84
N ARG A 17 -4.25 2.52 19.95
CA ARG A 17 -3.67 2.90 18.65
C ARG A 17 -3.61 4.41 18.51
N LEU A 18 -2.45 4.91 18.10
CA LEU A 18 -2.26 6.29 17.69
C LEU A 18 -1.93 6.34 16.19
N CYS A 19 -2.67 7.14 15.44
CA CYS A 19 -2.54 7.27 13.99
C CYS A 19 -1.95 8.64 13.66
N VAL A 20 -0.77 8.66 13.05
CA VAL A 20 -0.10 9.87 12.55
C VAL A 20 -0.20 9.88 11.03
N ILE A 21 -0.61 11.00 10.44
CA ILE A 21 -0.86 11.13 9.01
C ILE A 21 -0.11 12.36 8.48
N SER A 22 0.49 12.26 7.29
CA SER A 22 1.28 13.33 6.65
C SER A 22 0.46 14.45 6.01
N THR A 23 -0.81 14.60 6.39
CA THR A 23 -1.76 15.52 5.73
C THR A 23 -2.62 16.19 6.77
N SER A 24 -2.73 17.52 6.71
CA SER A 24 -3.61 18.30 7.57
C SER A 24 -4.73 18.93 6.77
N TRP A 25 -5.94 18.92 7.33
CA TRP A 25 -7.04 19.75 6.85
C TRP A 25 -6.81 21.19 7.31
N GLN A 26 -6.58 22.10 6.36
CA GLN A 26 -6.46 23.53 6.64
C GLN A 26 -7.81 24.24 6.52
N THR A 27 -8.68 23.77 5.63
CA THR A 27 -10.07 24.24 5.48
C THR A 27 -10.98 23.07 5.07
N ALA A 28 -12.28 23.30 4.92
CA ALA A 28 -13.23 22.29 4.44
C ALA A 28 -12.87 21.69 3.06
N ALA A 29 -12.06 22.39 2.25
CA ALA A 29 -11.67 21.94 0.92
C ALA A 29 -10.14 21.80 0.72
N LEU A 30 -9.32 22.40 1.60
CA LEU A 30 -7.86 22.39 1.44
C LEU A 30 -7.20 21.38 2.37
N MET A 31 -6.59 20.36 1.75
CA MET A 31 -5.73 19.40 2.43
C MET A 31 -4.28 19.70 2.06
N ALA A 32 -3.48 20.15 3.03
CA ALA A 32 -2.09 20.52 2.82
C ALA A 32 -1.16 19.32 3.10
N PRO A 33 -0.19 19.04 2.20
CA PRO A 33 0.81 18.02 2.45
C PRO A 33 1.81 18.55 3.51
N GLN A 34 2.06 17.76 4.55
CA GLN A 34 3.08 18.05 5.56
C GLN A 34 4.25 17.08 5.43
N SER A 35 4.75 16.88 4.21
CA SER A 35 5.77 15.88 3.89
C SER A 35 7.04 16.04 4.72
N GLU A 36 7.65 17.23 4.70
CA GLU A 36 8.92 17.46 5.40
C GLU A 36 8.77 17.36 6.92
N ALA A 37 7.74 17.98 7.49
CA ALA A 37 7.46 17.91 8.93
C ALA A 37 7.19 16.47 9.38
N TYR A 38 6.40 15.72 8.59
CA TYR A 38 6.14 14.30 8.83
C TYR A 38 7.43 13.47 8.76
N ARG A 39 8.27 13.67 7.74
CA ARG A 39 9.56 12.99 7.59
C ARG A 39 10.46 13.26 8.80
N ALA A 40 10.61 14.53 9.18
CA ALA A 40 11.42 14.93 10.33
C ALA A 40 10.92 14.29 11.63
N PHE A 41 9.59 14.30 11.86
CA PHE A 41 8.97 13.69 13.02
C PHE A 41 9.24 12.18 13.07
N ILE A 42 9.01 11.45 11.97
CA ILE A 42 9.19 10.00 11.92
C ILE A 42 10.65 9.62 12.16
N LEU A 43 11.61 10.32 11.56
CA LEU A 43 13.04 10.08 11.79
C LEU A 43 13.44 10.33 13.26
N ALA A 44 13.00 11.45 13.84
CA ALA A 44 13.29 11.79 15.23
C ALA A 44 12.65 10.78 16.20
N LEU A 45 11.43 10.32 15.92
CA LEU A 45 10.75 9.29 16.71
C LEU A 45 11.54 7.98 16.71
N HIS A 46 11.98 7.50 15.54
CA HIS A 46 12.77 6.28 15.43
C HIS A 46 14.11 6.40 16.16
N ALA A 47 14.80 7.54 16.04
CA ALA A 47 16.06 7.79 16.74
C ALA A 47 15.89 7.75 18.28
N ARG A 48 14.82 8.36 18.81
CA ARG A 48 14.53 8.33 20.26
C ARG A 48 14.16 6.93 20.75
N LEU A 49 13.37 6.18 19.98
CA LEU A 49 13.01 4.80 20.33
C LEU A 49 14.24 3.89 20.34
N ALA A 50 15.14 4.04 19.36
CA ALA A 50 16.40 3.31 19.32
C ALA A 50 17.29 3.66 20.53
N ALA A 51 17.43 4.94 20.86
CA ALA A 51 18.21 5.40 22.01
C ALA A 51 17.68 4.87 23.35
N SER A 52 16.36 4.66 23.46
CA SER A 52 15.73 4.08 24.65
C SER A 52 15.83 2.54 24.74
N GLY A 53 16.43 1.87 23.75
CA GLY A 53 16.46 0.41 23.68
C GLY A 53 15.09 -0.24 23.44
N SER A 54 14.19 0.46 22.74
CA SER A 54 12.81 -0.02 22.54
C SER A 54 12.76 -1.33 21.75
N ALA A 55 12.00 -2.30 22.26
CA ALA A 55 11.71 -3.58 21.60
C ALA A 55 10.49 -3.51 20.65
N ALA A 56 10.15 -2.32 20.15
CA ALA A 56 9.00 -2.16 19.26
C ALA A 56 9.25 -2.87 17.91
N HIS A 57 8.24 -3.60 17.43
CA HIS A 57 8.30 -4.25 16.12
C HIS A 57 7.88 -3.26 15.03
N LEU A 58 8.79 -2.94 14.11
CA LEU A 58 8.55 -2.02 13.02
C LEU A 58 8.12 -2.79 11.77
N SER A 59 6.92 -2.48 11.28
CA SER A 59 6.36 -3.10 10.08
C SER A 59 5.79 -2.05 9.14
N ALA A 60 5.85 -2.35 7.86
CA ALA A 60 5.34 -1.55 6.76
C ALA A 60 4.44 -2.39 5.85
N GLY A 61 3.59 -1.70 5.08
CA GLY A 61 2.62 -2.32 4.17
C GLY A 61 1.37 -2.82 4.89
N LEU A 62 0.60 -3.66 4.20
CA LEU A 62 -0.57 -4.34 4.78
C LEU A 62 -0.12 -5.48 5.71
N GLY A 63 -0.96 -5.87 6.66
CA GLY A 63 -0.75 -7.10 7.43
C GLY A 63 -0.65 -8.32 6.51
N ARG A 64 0.19 -9.30 6.87
CA ARG A 64 0.45 -10.48 6.00
C ARG A 64 -0.83 -11.20 5.57
N ILE A 65 -1.80 -11.32 6.48
CA ILE A 65 -3.10 -11.96 6.20
C ILE A 65 -3.92 -11.13 5.21
N THR A 66 -4.06 -9.82 5.42
CA THR A 66 -4.86 -8.96 4.54
C THR A 66 -4.21 -8.79 3.17
N TYR A 67 -2.88 -8.68 3.12
CA TYR A 67 -2.12 -8.67 1.87
C TYR A 67 -2.27 -10.00 1.12
N GLY A 68 -2.15 -11.13 1.81
CA GLY A 68 -2.37 -12.46 1.23
C GLY A 68 -3.78 -12.65 0.68
N ALA A 69 -4.80 -12.20 1.42
CA ALA A 69 -6.19 -12.23 0.96
C ALA A 69 -6.39 -11.36 -0.30
N ALA A 70 -5.81 -10.16 -0.33
CA ALA A 70 -5.86 -9.29 -1.50
C ALA A 70 -5.18 -9.92 -2.71
N LEU A 71 -4.00 -10.54 -2.54
CA LEU A 71 -3.32 -11.28 -3.61
C LEU A 71 -4.14 -12.47 -4.10
N GLY A 72 -4.76 -13.22 -3.18
CA GLY A 72 -5.66 -14.33 -3.53
C GLY A 72 -6.84 -13.87 -4.38
N ALA A 73 -7.47 -12.75 -4.00
CA ALA A 73 -8.56 -12.16 -4.78
C ALA A 73 -8.12 -11.70 -6.19
N ILE A 74 -6.94 -11.08 -6.29
CA ILE A 74 -6.35 -10.67 -7.57
C ILE A 74 -6.04 -11.89 -8.45
N ALA A 75 -5.47 -12.94 -7.87
CA ALA A 75 -5.17 -14.18 -8.59
C ALA A 75 -6.45 -14.87 -9.09
N LEU A 76 -7.48 -14.97 -8.25
CA LEU A 76 -8.77 -15.53 -8.65
C LEU A 76 -9.41 -14.72 -9.79
N PHE A 77 -9.36 -13.40 -9.70
CA PHE A 77 -9.84 -12.53 -10.77
C PHE A 77 -9.07 -12.73 -12.08
N ALA A 78 -7.74 -12.85 -12.00
CA ALA A 78 -6.91 -13.13 -13.17
C ALA A 78 -7.23 -14.48 -13.82
N VAL A 79 -7.47 -15.53 -13.02
CA VAL A 79 -7.91 -16.84 -13.51
C VAL A 79 -9.27 -16.76 -14.21
N ALA A 80 -10.24 -16.05 -13.62
CA ALA A 80 -11.54 -15.84 -14.25
C ALA A 80 -11.42 -15.09 -15.59
N MET A 81 -10.56 -14.07 -15.66
CA MET A 81 -10.29 -13.32 -16.89
C MET A 81 -9.62 -14.19 -17.95
N ALA A 82 -8.64 -15.00 -17.57
CA ALA A 82 -7.99 -15.94 -18.49
C ALA A 82 -9.00 -16.97 -19.05
N GLY A 83 -9.89 -17.50 -18.20
CA GLY A 83 -10.96 -18.40 -18.64
C GLY A 83 -11.90 -17.75 -19.67
N LEU A 84 -12.31 -16.51 -19.43
CA LEU A 84 -13.13 -15.75 -20.39
C LEU A 84 -12.39 -15.47 -21.70
N LEU A 85 -11.10 -15.17 -21.64
CA LEU A 85 -10.27 -14.95 -22.83
C LEU A 85 -10.16 -16.23 -23.66
N VAL A 86 -9.83 -17.36 -23.03
CA VAL A 86 -9.77 -18.67 -23.69
C VAL A 86 -11.12 -18.98 -24.33
N ARG A 87 -12.23 -18.75 -23.62
CA ARG A 87 -13.58 -18.94 -24.16
C ARG A 87 -13.83 -18.06 -25.39
N ALA A 88 -13.48 -16.78 -25.34
CA ALA A 88 -13.65 -15.85 -26.46
C ALA A 88 -12.86 -16.31 -27.70
N LEU A 89 -11.65 -16.82 -27.52
CA LEU A 89 -10.83 -17.36 -28.60
C LEU A 89 -11.43 -18.63 -29.21
N ILE A 90 -11.99 -19.54 -28.39
CA ILE A 90 -12.63 -20.78 -28.86
C ILE A 90 -13.83 -20.47 -29.78
N ILE A 91 -14.62 -19.44 -29.47
CA ILE A 91 -15.78 -19.03 -30.27
C ILE A 91 -15.45 -17.99 -31.35
N ALA A 92 -14.15 -17.72 -31.58
CA ALA A 92 -13.64 -16.74 -32.55
C ALA A 92 -14.15 -15.30 -32.35
N GLU A 93 -14.45 -14.90 -31.11
CA GLU A 93 -14.92 -13.56 -30.77
C GLU A 93 -13.73 -12.60 -30.56
N TRP A 94 -13.13 -12.16 -31.67
CA TRP A 94 -11.90 -11.39 -31.67
C TRP A 94 -12.01 -10.04 -30.97
N THR A 95 -13.12 -9.33 -31.13
CA THR A 95 -13.36 -8.04 -30.47
C THR A 95 -13.43 -8.20 -28.95
N GLY A 96 -14.12 -9.24 -28.47
CA GLY A 96 -14.17 -9.57 -27.04
C GLY A 96 -12.80 -9.96 -26.48
N ALA A 97 -12.04 -10.77 -27.21
CA ALA A 97 -10.68 -11.14 -26.81
C ALA A 97 -9.75 -9.91 -26.70
N LEU A 98 -9.81 -9.00 -27.69
CA LEU A 98 -9.00 -7.77 -27.68
C LEU A 98 -9.39 -6.85 -26.51
N PHE A 99 -10.69 -6.73 -26.24
CA PHE A 99 -11.17 -5.98 -25.07
C PHE A 99 -10.62 -6.56 -23.76
N LEU A 100 -10.67 -7.89 -23.58
CA LEU A 100 -10.17 -8.55 -22.36
C LEU A 100 -8.67 -8.34 -22.18
N ILE A 101 -7.88 -8.38 -23.27
CA ILE A 101 -6.44 -8.08 -23.22
C ILE A 101 -6.19 -6.64 -22.78
N GLY A 102 -6.89 -5.67 -23.39
CA GLY A 102 -6.76 -4.26 -23.03
C GLY A 102 -7.16 -4.00 -21.58
N PHE A 103 -8.25 -4.60 -21.13
CA PHE A 103 -8.71 -4.51 -19.75
C PHE A 103 -7.70 -5.12 -18.77
N ALA A 104 -7.14 -6.29 -19.08
CA ALA A 104 -6.13 -6.95 -18.25
C ALA A 104 -4.86 -6.08 -18.12
N ALA A 105 -4.41 -5.45 -19.20
CA ALA A 105 -3.28 -4.54 -19.19
C ALA A 105 -3.55 -3.31 -18.31
N MET A 106 -4.72 -2.68 -18.46
CA MET A 106 -5.14 -1.55 -17.63
C MET A 106 -5.24 -1.95 -16.15
N PHE A 107 -5.86 -3.10 -15.86
CA PHE A 107 -6.00 -3.62 -14.51
C PHE A 107 -4.62 -3.86 -13.87
N ALA A 108 -3.70 -4.49 -14.59
CA ALA A 108 -2.33 -4.72 -14.12
C ALA A 108 -1.60 -3.40 -13.79
N TRP A 109 -1.80 -2.35 -14.60
CA TRP A 109 -1.24 -1.02 -14.33
C TRP A 109 -1.76 -0.41 -13.02
N TYR A 110 -3.09 -0.41 -12.83
CA TYR A 110 -3.70 0.16 -11.62
C TYR A 110 -3.37 -0.65 -10.36
N VAL A 111 -3.42 -1.98 -10.45
CA VAL A 111 -3.25 -2.87 -9.29
C VAL A 111 -1.78 -3.15 -8.99
N GLY A 112 -0.88 -3.13 -9.97
CA GLY A 112 0.55 -3.35 -9.76
C GLY A 112 1.17 -2.33 -8.80
N GLY A 113 0.75 -1.07 -8.89
CA GLY A 113 1.14 -0.03 -7.92
C GLY A 113 0.64 -0.32 -6.50
N PHE A 114 -0.54 -0.91 -6.35
CA PHE A 114 -1.06 -1.34 -5.05
C PHE A 114 -0.23 -2.49 -4.47
N ILE A 115 0.08 -3.52 -5.26
CA ILE A 115 0.85 -4.70 -4.82
C ILE A 115 2.23 -4.26 -4.30
N THR A 116 2.95 -3.49 -5.10
CA THR A 116 4.32 -3.04 -4.77
C THR A 116 4.37 -2.11 -3.57
N ARG A 117 3.40 -1.19 -3.42
CA ARG A 117 3.38 -0.22 -2.30
C ARG A 117 2.90 -0.81 -0.98
N ASN A 118 2.10 -1.88 -1.02
CA ASN A 118 1.49 -2.47 0.18
C ASN A 118 2.18 -3.77 0.63
N GLN A 119 3.33 -4.12 0.04
CA GLN A 119 4.05 -5.32 0.38
C GLN A 119 4.42 -5.35 1.88
N PRO A 120 4.06 -6.41 2.63
CA PRO A 120 4.40 -6.54 4.04
C PRO A 120 5.90 -6.63 4.21
N ARG A 121 6.48 -5.69 4.97
CA ARG A 121 7.92 -5.66 5.25
C ARG A 121 8.17 -5.36 6.72
N SER A 122 9.09 -6.07 7.34
CA SER A 122 9.67 -5.69 8.64
C SER A 122 10.94 -4.87 8.38
N TYR A 123 11.19 -3.87 9.23
CA TYR A 123 12.40 -3.05 9.14
C TYR A 123 12.94 -2.75 10.54
N THR A 124 14.09 -2.07 10.61
CA THR A 124 14.77 -1.74 11.88
C THR A 124 14.91 -0.24 12.04
N PHE A 125 15.19 0.23 13.25
CA PHE A 125 15.37 1.67 13.50
C PHE A 125 16.54 2.29 12.70
N THR A 126 17.53 1.50 12.31
CA THR A 126 18.70 1.94 11.54
C THR A 126 18.50 1.89 10.03
N ASP A 127 17.51 1.12 9.55
CA ASP A 127 17.22 0.95 8.12
C ASP A 127 15.74 1.23 7.86
N ILE A 128 15.39 2.53 7.78
CA ILE A 128 14.03 2.98 7.45
C ILE A 128 13.91 3.01 5.92
N PRO A 129 13.04 2.19 5.30
CA PRO A 129 12.90 2.16 3.86
C PRO A 129 12.49 3.52 3.29
N ALA A 130 13.21 4.00 2.27
CA ALA A 130 12.94 5.29 1.64
C ALA A 130 11.50 5.43 1.12
N ALA A 131 10.87 4.33 0.71
CA ALA A 131 9.49 4.31 0.24
C ALA A 131 8.44 4.67 1.31
N LEU A 132 8.81 4.66 2.60
CA LEU A 132 7.91 5.01 3.72
C LEU A 132 8.00 6.49 4.10
N LEU A 133 8.93 7.22 3.50
CA LEU A 133 9.13 8.64 3.73
C LEU A 133 8.73 9.41 2.45
N PRO A 134 8.13 10.61 2.60
CA PRO A 134 7.85 11.49 1.48
C PRO A 134 9.12 12.06 0.84
#